data_AF-A0A7S2CIL6-F1
#
_entry.id   AF-A0A7S2CIL6-F1
#
_cell.length_a   1.000
_cell.length_b   1.000
_cell.length_c   1.000
_cell.angle_alpha   90.00
_cell.angle_beta   90.00
_cell.angle_gamma   90.00
#
_symmetry.space_group_name_H-M   'P 1'
#
loop_
_entity.id
_entity.type
_entity.pdbx_description
1 polymer ?
#
loop_
_entity_poly.entity_id
_entity_poly.type
_entity_poly.pdbx_seq_one_letter_code
_entity_poly.pdbx_strand_id
1 'polypeptide(L)'
;GAVLPMEAKSDAVQSPLDHSRRFKQYIRFPIGLFLLVAAFFALKRTTSDTIRMTLDQFSDEHDDDLVDGFYGDTLRGRLKDVHTAEAQADHVKKLPGLSEKIEFLQFAGYIDIDTVKKGFYWFTEHVREPEKKPVVFWTNGGPGCSGLLG
;
A
#
# COMPACT_ATOMS: atom_id res chain seq x y z
N GLY A 1 93.51 13.85 34.53
CA GLY A 1 92.30 13.07 34.19
C GLY A 1 91.26 14.07 33.72
N ALA A 2 90.85 14.03 32.45
CA ALA A 2 89.75 13.20 31.94
C ALA A 2 88.38 13.80 32.33
N VAL A 3 87.35 13.97 31.50
CA VAL A 3 87.02 13.90 30.06
C VAL A 3 85.75 14.77 29.92
N LEU A 4 85.48 15.29 28.72
CA LEU A 4 84.31 16.09 28.30
C LEU A 4 82.93 15.50 28.67
N PRO A 5 81.83 16.29 28.64
CA PRO A 5 80.47 15.78 28.79
C PRO A 5 80.02 15.10 27.49
N MET A 6 79.31 13.97 27.60
CA MET A 6 78.61 13.35 26.48
C MET A 6 77.16 13.02 26.83
N GLU A 7 76.35 13.33 25.83
CA GLU A 7 74.91 13.28 25.66
C GLU A 7 74.31 11.86 25.74
N ALA A 8 73.07 11.72 26.25
CA ALA A 8 71.96 11.03 25.57
C ALA A 8 70.71 10.87 26.46
N LYS A 9 69.65 11.60 26.08
CA LYS A 9 68.28 11.17 25.68
C LYS A 9 67.49 10.11 26.49
N SER A 10 66.24 10.45 26.78
CA SER A 10 65.01 9.63 26.94
C SER A 10 64.21 10.13 28.16
N ASP A 11 62.90 10.18 28.22
CA ASP A 11 61.80 10.20 27.26
C ASP A 11 60.61 10.79 28.03
N ALA A 12 59.69 11.40 27.31
CA ALA A 12 58.50 12.04 27.85
C ALA A 12 57.64 11.07 28.69
N VAL A 13 57.20 11.53 29.87
CA VAL A 13 56.03 10.97 30.55
C VAL A 13 54.97 12.06 30.61
N GLN A 14 54.10 12.01 29.61
CA GLN A 14 52.89 12.83 29.47
C GLN A 14 51.94 12.53 30.65
N SER A 15 51.49 13.56 31.36
CA SER A 15 50.42 13.46 32.36
C SER A 15 49.09 13.06 31.69
N PRO A 16 48.26 12.20 32.32
CA PRO A 16 47.07 11.64 31.68
C PRO A 16 45.99 12.69 31.37
N LEU A 17 45.52 12.66 30.13
CA LEU A 17 44.45 13.47 29.59
C LEU A 17 43.13 13.31 30.36
N ASP A 18 42.57 14.45 30.77
CA ASP A 18 41.16 14.70 31.08
C ASP A 18 40.21 13.94 30.14
N HIS A 19 39.56 12.91 30.68
CA HIS A 19 38.64 12.01 29.98
C HIS A 19 37.17 12.43 30.08
N SER A 20 36.87 13.73 30.26
CA SER A 20 35.49 14.20 30.44
C SER A 20 34.90 15.05 29.32
N ARG A 21 35.63 15.34 28.23
CA ARG A 21 35.19 16.33 27.22
C ARG A 21 34.92 15.84 25.79
N ARG A 22 34.78 14.55 25.51
CA ARG A 22 34.43 14.09 24.15
C ARG A 22 33.53 12.86 24.13
N PHE A 23 32.28 12.99 24.55
CA PHE A 23 31.23 12.04 24.16
C PHE A 23 29.84 12.68 24.02
N LYS A 24 29.78 13.82 23.33
CA LYS A 24 28.54 14.35 22.74
C LYS A 24 28.78 14.81 21.32
N GLN A 25 29.26 13.91 20.47
CA GLN A 25 29.28 14.13 19.03
C GLN A 25 28.04 13.46 18.43
N TYR A 26 26.95 14.22 18.45
CA TYR A 26 25.97 14.31 17.36
C TYR A 26 25.54 12.99 16.67
N ILE A 27 24.55 12.31 17.24
CA ILE A 27 23.49 11.69 16.42
C ILE A 27 22.31 12.67 16.46
N ARG A 28 22.39 13.73 15.65
CA ARG A 28 21.26 14.59 15.34
C ARG A 28 20.95 14.31 13.88
N PHE A 29 20.13 13.29 13.61
CA PHE A 29 19.44 13.24 12.32
C PHE A 29 18.73 14.60 12.16
N PRO A 30 19.03 15.38 11.11
CA PRO A 30 18.40 16.68 10.97
C PRO A 30 16.92 16.42 10.80
N ILE A 31 16.10 16.89 11.75
CA ILE A 31 14.63 16.84 11.70
C ILE A 31 14.13 17.34 10.33
N GLY A 32 14.88 18.25 9.70
CA GLY A 32 14.64 18.72 8.34
C GLY A 32 14.64 17.64 7.25
N LEU A 33 15.49 16.60 7.34
CA LEU A 33 15.48 15.51 6.35
C LEU A 33 14.23 14.63 6.51
N PHE A 34 13.80 14.38 7.75
CA PHE A 34 12.56 13.64 8.01
C PHE A 34 11.33 14.42 7.52
N LEU A 35 11.29 15.74 7.74
CA LEU A 35 10.22 16.60 7.23
C LEU A 35 10.22 16.68 5.70
N LEU A 36 11.38 16.70 5.04
CA LEU A 36 11.49 16.66 3.58
C LEU A 36 11.02 15.33 2.99
N VAL A 37 11.38 14.21 3.61
CA VAL A 37 10.91 12.88 3.20
C VAL A 37 9.40 12.78 3.41
N ALA A 38 8.88 13.18 4.58
CA ALA A 38 7.46 13.20 4.86
C ALA A 38 6.70 14.11 3.87
N ALA A 39 7.24 15.29 3.54
CA ALA A 39 6.65 16.20 2.55
C ALA A 39 6.65 15.60 1.14
N PHE A 40 7.71 14.89 0.74
CA PHE A 40 7.75 14.18 -0.54
C PHE A 40 6.70 13.07 -0.62
N PHE A 41 6.57 12.25 0.45
CA PHE A 41 5.54 11.23 0.53
C PHE A 41 4.12 11.82 0.58
N ALA A 42 3.91 12.92 1.29
CA ALA A 42 2.63 13.62 1.33
C ALA A 42 2.28 14.23 -0.04
N LEU A 43 3.24 14.87 -0.72
CA LEU A 43 3.06 15.44 -2.06
C LEU A 43 2.75 14.36 -3.11
N LYS A 44 3.45 13.22 -3.04
CA LYS A 44 3.15 12.03 -3.86
C LYS A 44 1.74 11.52 -3.60
N ARG A 45 1.29 11.44 -2.33
CA ARG A 45 -0.09 11.08 -1.97
C ARG A 45 -1.10 12.07 -2.56
N THR A 46 -0.97 13.36 -2.29
CA THR A 46 -1.93 14.38 -2.75
C THR A 46 -2.07 14.43 -4.27
N THR A 47 -0.95 14.30 -5.00
CA THR A 47 -0.99 14.29 -6.47
C THR A 47 -1.71 13.03 -6.99
N SER A 48 -1.43 11.87 -6.40
CA SER A 48 -2.14 10.63 -6.75
C SER A 48 -3.61 10.68 -6.41
N ASP A 49 -3.99 11.24 -5.26
CA ASP A 49 -5.38 11.33 -4.81
C ASP A 49 -6.17 12.30 -5.71
N THR A 50 -5.56 13.42 -6.09
CA THR A 50 -6.18 14.40 -7.00
C THR A 50 -6.36 13.83 -8.42
N ILE A 51 -5.36 13.10 -8.92
CA ILE A 51 -5.46 12.43 -10.23
C ILE A 51 -6.54 11.34 -10.19
N ARG A 52 -6.62 10.57 -9.10
CA ARG A 52 -7.68 9.55 -8.92
C ARG A 52 -9.07 10.15 -8.91
N MET A 53 -9.30 11.19 -8.12
CA MET A 53 -10.59 11.89 -8.09
C MET A 53 -11.02 12.42 -9.46
N THR A 54 -10.06 12.95 -10.24
CA THR A 54 -10.35 13.48 -11.58
C THR A 54 -10.60 12.34 -12.59
N LEU A 55 -9.91 11.20 -12.44
CA LEU A 55 -10.09 10.03 -13.30
C LEU A 55 -11.43 9.35 -13.04
N ASP A 56 -11.82 9.22 -11.76
CA ASP A 56 -13.11 8.67 -11.35
C ASP A 56 -14.26 9.50 -11.92
N GLN A 57 -14.14 10.83 -11.85
CA GLN A 57 -15.15 11.75 -12.41
C GLN A 57 -15.29 11.66 -13.93
N PHE A 58 -14.25 11.22 -14.65
CA PHE A 58 -14.28 11.07 -16.11
C PHE A 58 -14.76 9.68 -16.57
N SER A 59 -14.65 8.67 -15.70
CA SER A 59 -15.07 7.29 -16.00
C SER A 59 -16.55 7.03 -15.70
N ASP A 60 -17.19 7.87 -14.89
CA ASP A 60 -18.56 7.68 -14.38
C ASP A 60 -19.65 7.91 -15.45
N GLU A 61 -19.39 8.69 -16.51
CA GLU A 61 -20.46 9.14 -17.42
C GLU A 61 -20.67 8.26 -18.67
N HIS A 62 -19.73 7.39 -19.05
CA HIS A 62 -19.82 6.62 -20.30
C HIS A 62 -20.03 5.11 -20.13
N ASP A 63 -19.88 4.59 -18.90
CA ASP A 63 -20.00 3.16 -18.60
C ASP A 63 -21.34 2.75 -17.97
N ASP A 64 -22.14 3.72 -17.52
CA ASP A 64 -23.40 3.49 -16.80
C ASP A 64 -24.47 2.80 -17.67
N ASP A 65 -24.44 3.01 -18.99
CA ASP A 65 -25.39 2.43 -19.96
C ASP A 65 -25.22 0.91 -20.15
N LEU A 66 -24.02 0.36 -19.89
CA LEU A 66 -23.75 -1.08 -20.03
C LEU A 66 -24.11 -1.88 -18.78
N VAL A 67 -24.19 -1.21 -17.63
CA VAL A 67 -24.52 -1.82 -16.33
C VAL A 67 -26.04 -2.04 -16.18
N ASP A 68 -26.85 -1.20 -16.84
CA ASP A 68 -28.33 -1.16 -16.74
C ASP A 68 -29.04 -2.48 -17.09
N GLY A 69 -28.51 -3.23 -18.05
CA GLY A 69 -29.13 -4.48 -18.49
C GLY A 69 -28.85 -5.68 -17.57
N PHE A 70 -27.77 -5.63 -16.80
CA PHE A 70 -27.24 -6.78 -16.05
C PHE A 70 -27.46 -6.67 -14.54
N TYR A 71 -27.45 -5.44 -14.01
CA TYR A 71 -27.76 -5.10 -12.62
C TYR A 71 -28.98 -4.18 -12.55
N GLY A 72 -29.80 -4.30 -11.51
CA GLY A 72 -30.93 -3.38 -11.28
C GLY A 72 -30.53 -2.10 -10.55
N ASP A 73 -31.38 -1.07 -10.62
CA ASP A 73 -31.17 0.26 -10.00
C ASP A 73 -30.78 0.19 -8.51
N THR A 74 -31.39 -0.72 -7.76
CA THR A 74 -31.08 -0.90 -6.33
C THR A 74 -29.62 -1.32 -6.10
N LEU A 75 -29.07 -2.19 -6.96
CA LEU A 75 -27.68 -2.62 -6.85
C LEU A 75 -26.72 -1.53 -7.32
N ARG A 76 -27.12 -0.73 -8.33
CA ARG A 76 -26.36 0.47 -8.72
C ARG A 76 -26.24 1.46 -7.57
N GLY A 77 -27.35 1.82 -6.93
CA GLY A 77 -27.33 2.75 -5.79
C GLY A 77 -26.41 2.24 -4.68
N ARG A 78 -26.54 0.95 -4.33
CA ARG A 78 -25.67 0.32 -3.35
C ARG A 78 -24.18 0.35 -3.74
N LEU A 79 -23.85 0.08 -5.00
CA LEU A 79 -22.47 0.14 -5.49
C LEU A 79 -21.87 1.54 -5.31
N LYS A 80 -22.63 2.60 -5.63
CA LYS A 80 -22.16 3.99 -5.51
C LYS A 80 -22.10 4.46 -4.04
N ASP A 81 -23.07 4.05 -3.22
CA ASP A 81 -23.25 4.57 -1.86
C ASP A 81 -22.40 3.86 -0.79
N VAL A 82 -22.11 2.56 -0.97
CA VAL A 82 -21.49 1.71 0.07
C VAL A 82 -20.04 1.40 -0.21
N HIS A 83 -19.64 1.28 -1.48
CA HIS A 83 -18.31 0.81 -1.87
C HIS A 83 -17.34 1.96 -2.16
N THR A 84 -16.04 1.74 -1.90
CA THR A 84 -15.00 2.73 -2.23
C THR A 84 -14.77 2.78 -3.74
N ALA A 85 -14.14 3.85 -4.22
CA ALA A 85 -13.79 3.99 -5.64
C ALA A 85 -12.92 2.83 -6.15
N GLU A 86 -11.98 2.34 -5.34
CA GLU A 86 -11.16 1.18 -5.71
C GLU A 86 -12.00 -0.09 -5.86
N ALA A 87 -12.96 -0.31 -4.96
CA ALA A 87 -13.87 -1.45 -5.06
C ALA A 87 -14.81 -1.31 -6.27
N GLN A 88 -15.29 -0.10 -6.56
CA GLN A 88 -16.11 0.17 -7.74
C GLN A 88 -15.35 -0.10 -9.05
N ALA A 89 -14.06 0.20 -9.10
CA ALA A 89 -13.21 -0.09 -10.25
C ALA A 89 -13.07 -1.61 -10.52
N ASP A 90 -13.10 -2.42 -9.46
CA ASP A 90 -13.05 -3.89 -9.55
C ASP A 90 -14.44 -4.52 -9.77
N HIS A 91 -15.52 -3.73 -9.90
CA HIS A 91 -16.87 -4.24 -10.12
C HIS A 91 -17.02 -4.94 -11.48
N VAL A 92 -17.54 -6.17 -11.48
CA VAL A 92 -17.74 -6.95 -12.70
C VAL A 92 -19.03 -6.50 -13.38
N LYS A 93 -18.91 -5.65 -14.41
CA LYS A 93 -20.06 -5.09 -15.14
C LYS A 93 -20.90 -6.11 -15.90
N LYS A 94 -20.27 -7.14 -16.48
CA LYS A 94 -20.93 -8.19 -17.26
C LYS A 94 -20.10 -9.46 -17.29
N LEU A 95 -20.76 -10.61 -17.19
CA LEU A 95 -20.13 -11.91 -17.43
C LEU A 95 -20.53 -12.45 -18.81
N PRO A 96 -19.58 -12.67 -19.73
CA PRO A 96 -19.85 -13.35 -20.99
C PRO A 96 -20.47 -14.73 -20.74
N GLY A 97 -21.56 -15.05 -21.45
CA GLY A 97 -22.26 -16.33 -21.31
C GLY A 97 -23.35 -16.36 -20.23
N LEU A 98 -23.47 -15.31 -19.40
CA LEU A 98 -24.63 -15.14 -18.52
C LEU A 98 -25.60 -14.12 -19.13
N SER A 99 -26.80 -14.58 -19.49
CA SER A 99 -27.87 -13.74 -20.04
C SER A 99 -28.87 -13.27 -18.98
N GLU A 100 -28.85 -13.88 -17.80
CA GLU A 100 -29.76 -13.58 -16.70
C GLU A 100 -29.29 -12.38 -15.90
N LYS A 101 -30.28 -11.67 -15.33
CA LYS A 101 -30.02 -10.56 -14.41
C LYS A 101 -29.45 -11.09 -13.11
N ILE A 102 -28.40 -10.44 -12.59
CA ILE A 102 -27.79 -10.81 -11.31
C ILE A 102 -28.38 -9.95 -10.17
N GLU A 103 -28.63 -10.58 -9.02
CA GLU A 103 -29.21 -9.94 -7.82
C GLU A 103 -28.18 -9.60 -6.71
N PHE A 104 -26.89 -9.79 -6.97
CA PHE A 104 -25.79 -9.52 -6.05
C PHE A 104 -24.62 -8.82 -6.75
N LEU A 105 -23.89 -7.97 -6.03
CA LEU A 105 -22.67 -7.36 -6.56
C LEU A 105 -21.51 -8.36 -6.54
N GLN A 106 -20.63 -8.23 -7.52
CA GLN A 106 -19.43 -9.05 -7.63
C GLN A 106 -18.26 -8.22 -8.12
N PHE A 107 -17.08 -8.59 -7.63
CA PHE A 107 -15.85 -7.83 -7.78
C PHE A 107 -14.73 -8.78 -8.15
N ALA A 108 -13.90 -8.41 -9.12
CA ALA A 108 -12.75 -9.20 -9.53
C ALA A 108 -11.55 -8.28 -9.74
N GLY A 109 -10.44 -8.62 -9.11
CA GLY A 109 -9.26 -7.74 -9.08
C GLY A 109 -8.03 -8.46 -8.55
N TYR A 110 -7.05 -7.66 -8.11
CA TYR A 110 -5.79 -8.17 -7.59
C TYR A 110 -5.47 -7.58 -6.22
N ILE A 111 -5.19 -8.45 -5.25
CA ILE A 111 -4.66 -8.09 -3.94
C ILE A 111 -3.14 -8.23 -3.92
N ASP A 112 -2.44 -7.27 -3.33
CA ASP A 112 -0.99 -7.33 -3.16
C ASP A 112 -0.64 -8.31 -2.03
N ILE A 113 0.15 -9.35 -2.34
CA ILE A 113 0.63 -10.34 -1.36
C ILE A 113 2.01 -9.94 -0.82
N ASP A 114 2.89 -9.47 -1.72
CA ASP A 114 4.18 -8.88 -1.39
C ASP A 114 4.53 -7.80 -2.43
N THR A 115 5.76 -7.28 -2.43
CA THR A 115 6.18 -6.21 -3.35
C THR A 115 6.21 -6.61 -4.84
N VAL A 116 6.15 -7.91 -5.16
CA VAL A 116 6.25 -8.46 -6.52
C VAL A 116 5.08 -9.37 -6.89
N LYS A 117 4.35 -9.91 -5.91
CA LYS A 117 3.28 -10.88 -6.10
C LYS A 117 1.92 -10.26 -5.86
N LYS A 118 1.01 -10.54 -6.80
CA LYS A 118 -0.40 -10.20 -6.74
C LYS A 118 -1.24 -11.48 -6.78
N GLY A 119 -2.22 -11.58 -5.90
CA GLY A 119 -3.23 -12.64 -5.93
C GLY A 119 -4.47 -12.16 -6.65
N PHE A 120 -4.93 -12.89 -7.65
CA PHE A 120 -6.24 -12.65 -8.25
C PHE A 120 -7.33 -13.04 -7.24
N TYR A 121 -8.39 -12.23 -7.15
CA TYR A 121 -9.59 -12.57 -6.41
C TYR A 121 -10.82 -12.38 -7.28
N TRP A 122 -11.86 -13.16 -6.98
CA TRP A 122 -13.23 -12.91 -7.40
C TRP A 122 -14.12 -13.07 -6.18
N PHE A 123 -14.73 -11.96 -5.76
CA PHE A 123 -15.60 -11.85 -4.60
C PHE A 123 -17.04 -11.63 -5.03
N THR A 124 -17.97 -12.33 -4.39
CA THR A 124 -19.42 -12.18 -4.61
C THR A 124 -20.10 -11.85 -3.29
N GLU A 125 -20.99 -10.88 -3.31
CA GLU A 125 -21.75 -10.50 -2.11
C GLU A 125 -22.91 -11.46 -1.86
N HIS A 126 -23.33 -11.53 -0.60
CA HIS A 126 -24.62 -12.14 -0.29
C HIS A 126 -25.77 -11.28 -0.82
N VAL A 127 -26.76 -11.91 -1.45
CA VAL A 127 -27.91 -11.25 -2.09
C VAL A 127 -28.70 -10.35 -1.12
N ARG A 128 -28.82 -10.78 0.15
CA ARG A 128 -29.60 -10.08 1.18
C ARG A 128 -28.74 -9.62 2.36
N GLU A 129 -28.77 -8.32 2.66
CA GLU A 129 -28.06 -7.71 3.80
C GLU A 129 -26.58 -8.13 3.88
N PRO A 130 -25.79 -7.96 2.80
CA PRO A 130 -24.39 -8.41 2.77
C PRO A 130 -23.54 -7.80 3.89
N GLU A 131 -23.87 -6.60 4.36
CA GLU A 131 -23.22 -5.94 5.49
C GLU A 131 -23.37 -6.68 6.82
N LYS A 132 -24.32 -7.61 6.92
CA LYS A 132 -24.58 -8.43 8.11
C LYS A 132 -24.12 -9.88 7.96
N LYS A 133 -23.58 -10.26 6.80
CA LYS A 133 -23.17 -11.64 6.53
C LYS A 133 -21.67 -11.82 6.76
N PRO A 134 -21.23 -13.01 7.21
CA PRO A 134 -19.80 -13.29 7.35
C PRO A 134 -19.13 -13.34 5.97
N VAL A 135 -17.86 -12.96 5.93
CA VAL A 135 -17.00 -13.15 4.76
C VAL A 135 -16.45 -14.57 4.79
N VAL A 136 -16.61 -15.30 3.69
CA VAL A 136 -16.03 -16.64 3.52
C VAL A 136 -14.89 -16.55 2.52
N PHE A 137 -13.72 -17.04 2.92
CA PHE A 137 -12.56 -17.13 2.07
C PHE A 137 -12.43 -18.57 1.53
N TRP A 138 -12.44 -18.71 0.20
CA TRP A 138 -12.31 -20.00 -0.48
C TRP A 138 -10.98 -20.09 -1.22
N THR A 139 -10.27 -21.19 -1.01
CA THR A 139 -9.04 -21.50 -1.76
C THR A 139 -9.07 -22.95 -2.20
N ASN A 140 -8.80 -23.19 -3.47
CA ASN A 140 -8.55 -24.55 -3.93
C ASN A 140 -7.16 -25.01 -3.48
N GLY A 141 -7.06 -26.27 -3.09
CA GLY A 141 -5.80 -26.90 -2.73
C GLY A 141 -4.97 -27.34 -3.94
N GLY A 142 -3.75 -27.79 -3.65
CA GLY A 142 -2.80 -28.35 -4.62
C GLY A 142 -1.78 -27.32 -5.13
N PRO A 143 -0.49 -27.70 -5.30
CA PRO A 143 0.49 -26.79 -5.90
C PRO A 143 0.10 -26.48 -7.35
N GLY A 144 -0.22 -25.22 -7.64
CA GLY A 144 -0.50 -24.73 -9.00
C GLY A 144 -1.95 -24.81 -9.48
N CYS A 145 -2.94 -25.11 -8.62
CA CYS A 145 -4.34 -25.11 -9.01
C CYS A 145 -4.99 -23.73 -8.80
N SER A 146 -5.74 -23.23 -9.78
CA SER A 146 -6.42 -21.93 -9.72
C SER A 146 -7.57 -21.95 -8.71
N GLY A 147 -7.67 -20.90 -7.88
CA GLY A 147 -8.76 -20.71 -6.89
C GLY A 147 -10.17 -20.54 -7.46
N LEU A 148 -10.34 -20.59 -8.78
CA LEU A 148 -11.61 -20.43 -9.51
C LEU A 148 -12.44 -21.71 -9.66
N LEU A 149 -11.87 -22.88 -9.37
CA LEU A 149 -12.56 -24.16 -9.43
C LEU A 149 -13.27 -24.47 -8.10
N GLY A 150 -14.38 -23.80 -7.80
CA GLY A 150 -15.12 -23.96 -6.54
C GLY A 150 -16.62 -23.75 -6.74
#